data_AF-A0A951UBG6-F1
#
_entry.id   AF-A0A951UBG6-F1
#
_cell.length_a   1.000
_cell.length_b   1.000
_cell.length_c   1.000
_cell.angle_alpha   90.00
_cell.angle_beta   90.00
_cell.angle_gamma   90.00
#
_symmetry.space_group_name_H-M   'P 1'
#
loop_
_entity.id
_entity.type
_entity.pdbx_description
1 polymer ?
#
loop_
_entity_poly.entity_id
_entity_poly.type
_entity_poly.pdbx_seq_one_letter_code
_entity_poly.pdbx_strand_id
1 'polypeptide(L)' 'MRGQPESHDQVKKPVSFSITPTAQLGLARFSKQLNISRSELIERIGRGLLTIVELKTESD' A
#
# COMPACT_ATOMS: atom_id res chain seq x y z
N MET A 1 15.35 8.41 -7.79
CA MET A 1 14.55 9.46 -8.44
C MET A 1 13.27 9.67 -7.66
N ARG A 2 13.00 10.89 -7.18
CA ARG A 2 11.66 11.33 -6.74
C ARG A 2 11.04 12.07 -7.93
N GLY A 3 9.83 11.73 -8.34
CA GLY A 3 9.11 12.47 -9.39
C GLY A 3 8.94 11.77 -10.74
N GLN A 4 8.53 10.50 -10.76
CA GLN A 4 7.72 10.05 -11.90
C GLN A 4 6.24 10.02 -11.45
N PRO A 5 5.34 10.72 -12.16
CA PRO A 5 3.92 10.47 -12.00
C PRO A 5 3.67 9.07 -12.57
N GLU A 6 3.34 8.12 -11.71
CA GLU A 6 2.78 6.87 -12.20
C GLU A 6 1.42 7.22 -12.82
N SER A 7 1.39 7.07 -14.13
CA SER A 7 0.39 7.51 -15.11
C SER A 7 -1.04 7.08 -14.75
N HIS A 8 -1.71 7.85 -13.89
CA HIS A 8 -3.14 7.70 -13.65
C HIS A 8 -3.81 9.07 -13.65
N ASP A 9 -4.74 9.29 -14.57
CA ASP A 9 -5.45 10.55 -14.88
C ASP A 9 -6.31 11.12 -13.73
N GLN A 10 -6.13 10.64 -12.50
CA GLN A 10 -6.90 11.04 -11.32
C GLN A 10 -6.00 11.67 -10.26
N VAL A 11 -6.35 12.89 -9.86
CA VAL A 11 -5.70 13.59 -8.76
C VAL A 11 -6.04 12.90 -7.44
N LYS A 12 -5.02 12.53 -6.66
CA LYS A 12 -5.18 11.95 -5.32
C LYS A 12 -5.97 12.90 -4.42
N LYS A 13 -7.00 12.40 -3.73
CA LYS A 13 -7.72 13.15 -2.69
C LYS A 13 -7.13 12.85 -1.31
N PRO A 14 -6.94 13.84 -0.43
CA PRO A 14 -6.52 13.58 0.94
C PRO A 14 -7.65 12.86 1.69
N VAL A 15 -7.39 11.62 2.10
CA VAL A 15 -8.33 10.80 2.88
C VAL A 15 -7.63 10.31 4.14
N SER A 16 -8.38 10.24 5.24
CA SER A 16 -7.90 9.74 6.54
C SER A 16 -8.74 8.54 6.95
N PHE A 17 -8.08 7.47 7.39
CA PHE A 17 -8.73 6.29 7.96
C PHE A 17 -7.90 5.77 9.13
N SER A 18 -8.58 5.22 10.13
CA SER A 18 -7.94 4.68 11.32
C SER A 18 -7.48 3.23 11.07
N ILE A 19 -6.28 2.91 11.51
CA ILE A 19 -5.71 1.55 11.49
C ILE A 19 -4.99 1.26 12.80
N THR A 20 -4.77 -0.01 13.11
CA THR A 20 -3.99 -0.41 14.29
C THR A 20 -2.50 -0.06 14.11
N PRO A 21 -1.74 0.13 15.20
CA PRO A 21 -0.30 0.35 15.13
C PRO A 21 0.44 -0.78 14.40
N THR A 22 0.03 -2.03 14.61
CA THR A 22 0.59 -3.20 13.91
C THR A 22 0.37 -3.12 12.40
N ALA A 23 -0.84 -2.75 11.95
CA ALA A 23 -1.12 -2.56 10.53
C ALA A 23 -0.28 -1.41 9.93
N GLN A 24 -0.11 -0.31 10.67
CA GLN A 24 0.73 0.82 10.25
C GLN A 24 2.19 0.40 10.03
N LEU A 25 2.75 -0.40 10.94
CA LEU A 25 4.11 -0.94 10.83
C LEU A 25 4.23 -1.89 9.63
N GLY A 26 3.23 -2.75 9.41
CA GLY A 26 3.15 -3.63 8.25
C GLY A 26 3.17 -2.84 6.94
N LEU A 27 2.32 -1.84 6.79
CA LEU A 27 2.28 -0.98 5.60
C LEU A 27 3.61 -0.26 5.37
N ALA A 28 4.27 0.23 6.42
CA ALA A 28 5.58 0.86 6.32
C ALA A 28 6.67 -0.12 5.87
N ARG A 29 6.64 -1.38 6.32
CA ARG A 29 7.55 -2.45 5.88
C ARG A 29 7.32 -2.78 4.41
N PHE A 30 6.08 -3.04 4.01
CA PHE A 30 5.74 -3.41 2.63
C PHE A 30 6.05 -2.30 1.64
N SER A 31 5.76 -1.04 1.98
CA SER A 31 6.08 0.09 1.10
C SER A 31 7.58 0.25 0.89
N LYS A 32 8.40 0.00 1.93
CA LYS A 32 9.87 -0.02 1.81
C LYS A 32 10.36 -1.16 0.93
N GLN A 33 9.81 -2.37 1.08
CA GLN A 33 10.19 -3.54 0.28
C GLN A 33 9.89 -3.33 -1.22
N LEU A 34 8.77 -2.69 -1.53
CA LEU A 34 8.36 -2.39 -2.91
C LEU A 34 8.96 -1.07 -3.44
N ASN A 35 9.73 -0.33 -2.63
CA ASN A 35 10.27 0.99 -2.95
C ASN A 35 9.21 2.00 -3.45
N ILE A 36 8.02 1.99 -2.81
CA ILE A 36 6.91 2.91 -3.10
C ILE A 36 6.45 3.64 -1.83
N SER A 37 5.63 4.67 -2.01
CA SER A 37 4.99 5.33 -0.87
C SER A 37 3.87 4.48 -0.26
N ARG A 38 3.51 4.74 0.99
CA ARG A 38 2.38 4.05 1.66
C ARG A 38 1.05 4.31 0.95
N SER A 39 0.82 5.52 0.46
CA SER A 39 -0.38 5.85 -0.31
C SER A 39 -0.41 5.14 -1.66
N GLU A 40 0.75 5.00 -2.30
CA GLU A 40 0.86 4.23 -3.54
C GLU A 40 0.58 2.73 -3.32
N LEU A 41 1.08 2.16 -2.22
CA LEU A 41 0.75 0.79 -1.83
C LEU A 41 -0.78 0.60 -1.70
N ILE A 42 -1.45 1.51 -1.00
CA ILE A 42 -2.92 1.47 -0.80
C ILE A 42 -3.66 1.62 -2.14
N GLU A 43 -3.21 2.51 -3.02
CA GLU A 43 -3.82 2.68 -4.34
C GLU A 43 -3.66 1.45 -5.22
N ARG A 44 -2.47 0.85 -5.25
CA ARG A 44 -2.26 -0.38 -6.04
C ARG A 44 -3.12 -1.53 -5.53
N ILE A 45 -3.32 -1.66 -4.23
CA ILE A 45 -4.27 -2.62 -3.65
C ILE A 45 -5.69 -2.28 -4.10
N GLY A 46 -6.14 -1.05 -3.91
CA GLY A 46 -7.51 -0.62 -4.25
C GLY A 46 -7.84 -0.68 -5.74
N ARG A 47 -6.84 -0.55 -6.61
CA ARG A 47 -6.94 -0.66 -8.07
C ARG A 47 -6.75 -2.10 -8.58
N GLY A 48 -6.47 -3.07 -7.70
CA GLY A 48 -6.20 -4.46 -8.10
C GLY A 48 -4.86 -4.67 -8.81
N LEU A 49 -3.94 -3.72 -8.73
CA LEU A 49 -2.57 -3.82 -9.24
C LEU A 49 -1.64 -4.62 -8.32
N LEU A 50 -2.04 -4.79 -7.05
CA LEU A 50 -1.45 -5.73 -6.11
C LEU A 50 -2.50 -6.72 -5.64
N THR A 51 -2.23 -8.01 -5.82
CA THR A 51 -3.10 -9.09 -5.37
C THR A 51 -2.93 -9.31 -3.88
N ILE A 52 -4.04 -9.27 -3.13
CA ILE A 52 -4.05 -9.74 -1.73
C ILE A 52 -4.19 -11.26 -1.79
N VAL A 53 -3.16 -11.96 -1.32
CA VAL A 53 -3.23 -13.40 -1.06
C VAL A 53 -3.58 -13.61 0.40
N GLU A 54 -4.55 -14.49 0.67
CA GLU A 54 -4.84 -14.91 2.03
C GLU A 54 -3.64 -15.71 2.54
N LEU A 55 -2.84 -15.11 3.43
CA LEU A 55 -1.78 -15.82 4.13
C LEU A 55 -2.44 -16.70 5.19
N LYS A 56 -2.65 -17.98 4.86
CA LYS A 56 -2.88 -18.99 5.89
C LYS A 56 -1.61 -19.02 6.74
N THR A 57 -1.70 -18.58 7.99
CA THR A 57 -0.65 -18.88 8.96
C THR A 57 -0.68 -20.40 9.13
N GLU A 58 0.37 -21.08 8.68
CA GLU A 58 0.63 -22.44 9.16
C GLU A 58 0.61 -22.35 10.67
N SER A 59 -0.36 -23.04 11.27
CA SER A 59 -0.39 -23.24 12.71
C SER A 59 0.67 -24.31 12.95
N ASP A 60 1.77 -23.93 13.60
CA ASP A 60 2.71 -24.89 14.20
C ASP A 60 1.99 -25.74 15.25
#